data_AF-A0A7C1DUC0-F1
#
_entry.id   AF-A0A7C1DUC0-F1
#
_cell.length_a   1.000
_cell.length_b   1.000
_cell.length_c   1.000
_cell.angle_alpha   90.00
_cell.angle_beta   90.00
_cell.angle_gamma   90.00
#
_symmetry.space_group_name_H-M   'P 1'
#
loop_
_entity.id
_entity.type
_entity.pdbx_description
1 polymer ?
#
loop_
_entity_poly.entity_id
_entity_poly.type
_entity_poly.pdbx_seq_one_letter_code
_entity_poly.pdbx_strand_id
1 'polypeptide(L)'
;CIIPFVLSALMISTCFREEYVIATSDDVLMGTYFEEHAETFSSFYELLEKSNTISFLKAYGTYTCFAPTNEAISNYLLEQGKSSLDDFSPEELKTLVRYHVIIDTINSTRFTDGKLPTPTMYGQYLTARAYFEEGHTVYKINKYAEVENLDIRVANGIIHSVKSVLEPVVISSAGLIDANPELTIFAEALKQTGLYDTLNLVSPNEAEDKRWFTVFVHTDQVFQKEGVSSYDDLYNKYCHTGNPGDPSDSLYLYMSYHILDNSLKYVADLITENAHLTFAPLEVITMRLKGDSVLINEDEFRGMVEPGAPVNRLMSDNTAANGVIHYVEKNFYIKLRYPFPVYYDVADQPELRKMVGMWRVPGWFDIQLGQLGNITWSTDVPIQYVCAPPGDKQAKLIYSDYLQINLRTAAINWVEFTTPLIVKGDYHLWICTRNVHDPNRRPIFLAYFNDEALPNIIATDNTMPSGTDEELLLQGFKRYNYDPADSTYLTGGNYYVGRLAGKVKVPTTGNHKVKFVVINNGDKTLWIDMIQFIPSENDQLWPRIDNEGILHDKPDWYPRPAGK
;
A
#
# COMPACT_ATOMS: atom_id res chain seq x y z
N CYS A 1 22.45 73.98 73.84
CA CYS A 1 22.97 74.15 72.48
C CYS A 1 22.73 72.89 71.68
N ILE A 2 21.99 73.01 70.59
CA ILE A 2 21.56 71.94 69.67
C ILE A 2 22.67 71.74 68.63
N ILE A 3 23.08 70.50 68.36
CA ILE A 3 23.68 70.07 67.09
C ILE A 3 23.10 68.67 66.77
N PRO A 4 22.60 68.42 65.54
CA PRO A 4 21.71 67.29 65.26
C PRO A 4 22.44 66.04 64.75
N PHE A 5 21.89 64.87 65.10
CA PHE A 5 22.28 63.55 64.62
C PHE A 5 21.46 63.21 63.36
N VAL A 6 22.15 62.85 62.27
CA VAL A 6 21.53 62.43 61.01
C VAL A 6 21.15 60.95 61.09
N LEU A 7 19.87 60.69 60.83
CA LEU A 7 19.22 59.38 60.79
C LEU A 7 19.65 58.63 59.51
N SER A 8 20.13 57.39 59.65
CA SER A 8 20.33 56.45 58.53
C SER A 8 19.32 55.31 58.67
N ALA A 9 18.45 55.17 57.66
CA ALA A 9 17.40 54.17 57.60
C ALA A 9 17.98 52.81 57.15
N LEU A 10 17.81 51.78 57.98
CA LEU A 10 18.11 50.38 57.64
C LEU A 10 16.89 49.77 56.94
N MET A 11 17.02 49.42 55.65
CA MET A 11 16.03 48.64 54.91
C MET A 11 16.14 47.17 55.32
N ILE A 12 15.10 46.62 55.95
CA ILE A 12 14.96 45.19 56.21
C ILE A 12 14.33 44.56 54.97
N SER A 13 15.09 43.74 54.24
CA SER A 13 14.58 42.92 53.14
C SER A 13 13.87 41.70 53.71
N THR A 14 12.55 41.62 53.50
CA THR A 14 11.77 40.41 53.70
C THR A 14 12.11 39.40 52.61
N CYS A 15 12.63 38.24 53.00
CA CYS A 15 12.87 37.10 52.11
C CYS A 15 11.52 36.40 51.87
N PHE A 16 10.95 36.55 50.66
CA PHE A 16 9.87 35.68 50.21
C PHE A 16 10.48 34.33 49.82
N ARG A 17 9.98 33.25 50.42
CA ARG A 17 10.33 31.89 50.02
C ARG A 17 9.70 31.64 48.66
N GLU A 18 10.51 31.66 47.60
CA GLU A 18 10.09 31.21 46.28
C GLU A 18 9.81 29.71 46.35
N GLU A 19 8.54 29.35 46.13
CA GLU A 19 8.11 27.98 45.96
C GLU A 19 8.47 27.58 44.53
N TYR A 20 9.56 26.85 44.36
CA TYR A 20 9.93 26.30 43.07
C TYR A 20 8.86 25.29 42.67
N VAL A 21 8.12 25.57 41.59
CA VAL A 21 7.30 24.56 40.91
C VAL A 21 8.26 23.56 40.27
N ILE A 22 8.45 22.39 40.92
CA ILE A 22 9.40 21.36 40.50
C ILE A 22 8.76 20.33 39.55
N ALA A 23 7.50 20.52 39.15
CA ALA A 23 6.79 19.63 38.24
C ALA A 23 6.17 20.39 37.07
N THR A 24 6.38 19.90 35.85
CA THR A 24 5.79 20.45 34.63
C THR A 24 4.34 19.99 34.40
N SER A 25 3.82 19.10 35.25
CA SER A 25 2.40 18.68 35.32
C SER A 25 2.10 18.07 36.70
N ASP A 26 0.87 18.21 37.18
CA ASP A 26 0.34 17.52 38.38
C ASP A 26 -0.16 16.09 38.07
N ASP A 27 -0.02 15.64 36.81
CA ASP A 27 -0.49 14.33 36.38
C ASP A 27 0.27 13.21 37.10
N VAL A 28 -0.47 12.23 37.61
CA VAL A 28 0.10 11.02 38.23
C VAL A 28 0.57 10.02 37.16
N LEU A 29 1.51 9.15 37.52
CA LEU A 29 1.94 8.04 36.66
C LEU A 29 0.85 6.96 36.59
N MET A 30 0.77 6.24 35.47
CA MET A 30 -0.26 5.23 35.21
C MET A 30 -0.42 4.19 36.33
N GLY A 31 0.68 3.63 36.83
CA GLY A 31 0.63 2.68 37.94
C GLY A 31 0.16 3.28 39.27
N THR A 32 0.39 4.59 39.50
CA THR A 32 -0.15 5.31 40.67
C THR A 32 -1.63 5.65 40.47
N TYR A 33 -2.02 6.00 39.25
CA TYR A 33 -3.43 6.25 38.90
C TYR A 33 -4.32 5.04 39.22
N PHE A 34 -3.89 3.82 38.86
CA PHE A 34 -4.64 2.60 39.19
C PHE A 34 -4.74 2.33 40.69
N GLU A 35 -3.74 2.75 41.48
CA GLU A 35 -3.73 2.62 42.95
C GLU A 35 -4.74 3.59 43.59
N GLU A 36 -4.82 4.83 43.09
CA GLU A 36 -5.71 5.88 43.58
C GLU A 36 -7.17 5.69 43.15
N HIS A 37 -7.40 4.99 42.02
CA HIS A 37 -8.73 4.73 41.44
C HIS A 37 -9.19 3.27 41.61
N ALA A 38 -9.02 2.74 42.83
CA ALA A 38 -9.33 1.36 43.19
C ALA A 38 -10.81 0.97 42.97
N GLU A 39 -11.73 1.94 43.03
CA GLU A 39 -13.16 1.75 42.74
C GLU A 39 -13.41 1.18 41.34
N THR A 40 -12.53 1.50 40.38
CA THR A 40 -12.64 1.04 38.99
C THR A 40 -11.58 0.00 38.64
N PHE A 41 -10.37 0.10 39.19
CA PHE A 41 -9.19 -0.67 38.73
C PHE A 41 -8.51 -1.53 39.80
N SER A 42 -9.07 -1.73 41.00
CA SER A 42 -8.44 -2.55 42.05
C SER A 42 -8.04 -3.97 41.58
N SER A 43 -8.89 -4.64 40.80
CA SER A 43 -8.56 -5.97 40.25
C SER A 43 -7.46 -5.92 39.19
N PHE A 44 -7.40 -4.84 38.40
CA PHE A 44 -6.33 -4.68 37.42
C PHE A 44 -5.01 -4.32 38.10
N TYR A 45 -5.05 -3.50 39.15
CA TYR A 45 -3.89 -3.23 40.00
C TYR A 45 -3.34 -4.52 40.63
N GLU A 46 -4.19 -5.37 41.19
CA GLU A 46 -3.79 -6.68 41.72
C GLU A 46 -3.14 -7.56 40.63
N LEU A 47 -3.69 -7.57 39.41
CA LEU A 47 -3.12 -8.27 38.26
C LEU A 47 -1.70 -7.75 37.92
N LEU A 48 -1.49 -6.43 37.96
CA LEU A 48 -0.17 -5.80 37.75
C LEU A 48 0.84 -6.18 38.84
N GLU A 49 0.39 -6.30 40.09
CA GLU A 49 1.23 -6.76 41.22
C GLU A 49 1.64 -8.22 41.05
N LYS A 50 0.68 -9.12 40.82
CA LYS A 50 0.95 -10.57 40.68
C LYS A 50 1.79 -10.89 39.43
N SER A 51 1.67 -10.11 38.36
CA SER A 51 2.51 -10.24 37.16
C SER A 51 3.89 -9.58 37.28
N ASN A 52 4.19 -8.88 38.38
CA ASN A 52 5.40 -8.08 38.59
C ASN A 52 5.63 -7.01 37.50
N THR A 53 4.55 -6.42 36.96
CA THR A 53 4.60 -5.41 35.89
C THR A 53 4.29 -3.99 36.36
N ILE A 54 3.86 -3.81 37.61
CA ILE A 54 3.54 -2.49 38.19
C ILE A 54 4.70 -1.48 38.06
N SER A 55 5.94 -1.92 38.27
CA SER A 55 7.14 -1.08 38.19
C SER A 55 7.36 -0.53 36.78
N PHE A 56 6.97 -1.28 35.75
CA PHE A 56 7.03 -0.85 34.36
C PHE A 56 6.03 0.27 34.08
N LEU A 57 4.78 0.16 34.57
CA LEU A 57 3.77 1.21 34.41
C LEU A 57 3.95 2.41 35.36
N LYS A 58 4.86 2.31 36.34
CA LYS A 58 5.36 3.44 37.14
C LYS A 58 6.64 4.07 36.55
N ALA A 59 7.18 3.55 35.44
CA ALA A 59 8.33 4.15 34.77
C ALA A 59 7.91 5.28 33.81
N TYR A 60 8.77 6.28 33.61
CA TYR A 60 8.59 7.27 32.56
C TYR A 60 8.65 6.63 31.17
N GLY A 61 7.80 7.11 30.26
CA GLY A 61 7.67 6.59 28.90
C GLY A 61 6.40 7.10 28.23
N THR A 62 6.10 6.54 27.07
CA THR A 62 4.85 6.77 26.34
C THR A 62 4.10 5.46 26.23
N TYR A 63 3.01 5.34 26.97
CA TYR A 63 2.20 4.13 27.02
C TYR A 63 0.74 4.40 26.71
N THR A 64 0.08 3.41 26.12
CA THR A 64 -1.38 3.34 26.06
C THR A 64 -1.81 2.05 26.71
N CYS A 65 -2.65 2.13 27.74
CA CYS A 65 -3.18 0.98 28.44
C CYS A 65 -4.69 0.90 28.24
N PHE A 66 -5.15 -0.20 27.66
CA PHE A 66 -6.56 -0.57 27.68
C PHE A 66 -6.82 -1.26 29.02
N ALA A 67 -7.25 -0.53 30.05
CA ALA A 67 -7.35 -1.08 31.41
C ALA A 67 -8.73 -1.71 31.63
N PRO A 68 -8.84 -3.02 31.88
CA PRO A 68 -10.11 -3.65 32.20
C PRO A 68 -10.61 -3.17 33.56
N THR A 69 -11.92 -2.94 33.66
CA THR A 69 -12.56 -2.59 34.95
C THR A 69 -12.64 -3.80 35.89
N ASN A 70 -12.95 -3.53 37.16
CA ASN A 70 -13.21 -4.58 38.15
C ASN A 70 -14.30 -5.56 37.68
N GLU A 71 -15.37 -5.05 37.06
CA GLU A 71 -16.43 -5.88 36.48
C GLU A 71 -15.90 -6.73 35.31
N ALA A 72 -15.07 -6.16 34.44
CA ALA A 72 -14.47 -6.88 33.33
C ALA A 72 -13.60 -8.07 33.80
N ILE A 73 -12.76 -7.86 34.83
CA ILE A 73 -11.92 -8.93 35.39
C ILE A 73 -12.78 -9.98 36.10
N SER A 74 -13.81 -9.57 36.87
CA SER A 74 -14.73 -10.52 37.51
C SER A 74 -15.42 -11.41 36.48
N ASN A 75 -15.90 -10.84 35.36
CA ASN A 75 -16.54 -11.61 34.30
C ASN A 75 -15.55 -12.56 33.63
N TYR A 76 -14.34 -12.09 33.34
CA TYR A 76 -13.26 -12.93 32.79
C TYR A 76 -12.91 -14.11 33.70
N LEU A 77 -12.82 -13.92 35.02
CA LEU A 77 -12.58 -15.01 35.96
C LEU A 77 -13.66 -16.10 35.87
N LEU A 78 -14.93 -15.69 35.79
CA LEU A 78 -16.06 -16.61 35.64
C LEU A 78 -16.00 -17.37 34.31
N GLU A 79 -15.67 -16.69 33.21
CA GLU A 79 -15.52 -17.29 31.88
C GLU A 79 -14.39 -18.33 31.84
N GLN A 80 -13.29 -18.07 32.56
CA GLN A 80 -12.15 -19.00 32.67
C GLN A 80 -12.37 -20.11 33.72
N GLY A 81 -13.51 -20.11 34.43
CA GLY A 81 -13.80 -21.06 35.50
C GLY A 81 -12.87 -20.92 36.72
N LYS A 82 -12.33 -19.73 36.95
CA LYS A 82 -11.39 -19.40 38.02
C LYS A 82 -12.07 -18.55 39.09
N SER A 83 -11.62 -18.68 40.33
CA SER A 83 -12.19 -17.97 41.48
C SER A 83 -11.38 -16.73 41.86
N SER A 84 -10.10 -16.70 41.53
CA SER A 84 -9.18 -15.60 41.84
C SER A 84 -8.11 -15.44 40.75
N LEU A 85 -7.48 -14.26 40.69
CA LEU A 85 -6.25 -14.04 39.92
C LEU A 85 -5.08 -14.93 40.40
N ASP A 86 -5.13 -15.45 41.62
CA ASP A 86 -4.18 -16.44 42.14
C ASP A 86 -4.24 -17.79 41.41
N ASP A 87 -5.33 -18.07 40.70
CA ASP A 87 -5.48 -19.28 39.89
C ASP A 87 -4.75 -19.18 38.54
N PHE A 88 -4.07 -18.06 38.26
CA PHE A 88 -3.18 -17.89 37.11
C PHE A 88 -1.72 -17.92 37.54
N SER A 89 -0.87 -18.46 36.68
CA SER A 89 0.57 -18.28 36.81
C SER A 89 0.95 -16.80 36.57
N PRO A 90 2.05 -16.31 37.18
CA PRO A 90 2.54 -14.97 36.92
C PRO A 90 2.82 -14.67 35.45
N GLU A 91 3.21 -15.67 34.65
CA GLU A 91 3.48 -15.51 33.22
C GLU A 91 2.21 -15.38 32.37
N GLU A 92 1.12 -16.06 32.74
CA GLU A 92 -0.19 -15.84 32.11
C GLU A 92 -0.68 -14.41 32.39
N LEU A 93 -0.59 -13.96 33.64
CA LEU A 93 -0.97 -12.59 34.00
C LEU A 93 -0.11 -11.55 33.28
N LYS A 94 1.20 -11.78 33.20
CA LYS A 94 2.12 -10.91 32.45
C LYS A 94 1.80 -10.87 30.95
N THR A 95 1.37 -12.00 30.39
CA THR A 95 0.90 -12.08 29.00
C THR A 95 -0.34 -11.22 28.79
N LEU A 96 -1.31 -11.28 29.70
CA LEU A 96 -2.49 -10.39 29.68
C LEU A 96 -2.06 -8.92 29.74
N VAL A 97 -1.21 -8.52 30.70
CA VAL A 97 -0.73 -7.13 30.78
C VAL A 97 -0.09 -6.68 29.47
N ARG A 98 0.83 -7.48 28.92
CA ARG A 98 1.51 -7.16 27.65
C ARG A 98 0.55 -6.98 26.48
N TYR A 99 -0.61 -7.63 26.51
CA TYR A 99 -1.63 -7.49 25.46
C TYR A 99 -2.51 -6.24 25.65
N HIS A 100 -2.69 -5.76 26.88
CA HIS A 100 -3.44 -4.53 27.15
C HIS A 100 -2.59 -3.25 26.97
N VAL A 101 -1.27 -3.37 26.87
CA VAL A 101 -0.34 -2.22 26.82
C VAL A 101 0.32 -2.09 25.45
N ILE A 102 0.36 -0.85 24.94
CA ILE A 102 1.09 -0.42 23.74
C ILE A 102 2.17 0.59 24.15
N ILE A 103 3.38 0.49 23.59
CA ILE A 103 4.48 1.46 23.83
C ILE A 103 4.37 2.61 22.84
N ASP A 104 3.30 3.39 22.97
CA ASP A 104 3.00 4.62 22.21
C ASP A 104 1.87 5.38 22.92
N THR A 105 1.61 6.63 22.54
CA THR A 105 0.50 7.44 23.08
C THR A 105 -0.61 7.55 22.03
N ILE A 106 -1.57 6.63 22.08
CA ILE A 106 -2.69 6.48 21.14
C ILE A 106 -3.97 6.99 21.82
N ASN A 107 -4.45 8.13 21.37
CA ASN A 107 -5.73 8.70 21.80
C ASN A 107 -6.89 8.21 20.90
N SER A 108 -8.12 8.49 21.32
CA SER A 108 -9.35 8.09 20.64
C SER A 108 -9.46 8.62 19.20
N THR A 109 -8.81 9.75 18.87
CA THR A 109 -8.79 10.29 17.50
C THR A 109 -8.07 9.38 16.51
N ARG A 110 -7.27 8.44 17.00
CA ARG A 110 -6.61 7.38 16.21
C ARG A 110 -7.43 6.10 16.12
N PHE A 111 -8.60 6.01 16.77
CA PHE A 111 -9.48 4.84 16.69
C PHE A 111 -10.30 4.87 15.40
N THR A 112 -9.59 4.82 14.27
CA THR A 112 -10.17 4.60 12.96
C THR A 112 -10.55 3.13 12.80
N ASP A 113 -11.54 2.85 11.95
CA ASP A 113 -11.96 1.49 11.62
C ASP A 113 -10.78 0.63 11.13
N GLY A 114 -10.41 -0.39 11.92
CA GLY A 114 -9.34 -1.34 11.60
C GLY A 114 -8.27 -1.43 12.69
N LYS A 115 -7.04 -1.81 12.31
CA LYS A 115 -5.92 -1.96 13.26
C LYS A 115 -5.44 -0.61 13.83
N LEU A 116 -4.97 -0.65 15.07
CA LEU A 116 -4.19 0.44 15.67
C LEU A 116 -2.78 0.52 15.03
N PRO A 117 -2.13 1.70 15.04
CA PRO A 117 -0.86 1.91 14.34
C PRO A 117 0.31 1.11 14.91
N THR A 118 0.28 0.81 16.21
CA THR A 118 1.39 0.19 16.95
C THR A 118 0.89 -1.12 17.59
N PRO A 119 1.66 -2.22 17.51
CA PRO A 119 1.28 -3.47 18.15
C PRO A 119 1.37 -3.35 19.68
N THR A 120 0.69 -4.25 20.37
CA THR A 120 0.81 -4.41 21.83
C THR A 120 2.22 -4.87 22.21
N MET A 121 2.58 -4.78 23.49
CA MET A 121 3.82 -5.35 24.00
C MET A 121 3.91 -6.87 23.85
N TYR A 122 2.78 -7.54 23.59
CA TYR A 122 2.73 -8.95 23.23
C TYR A 122 3.15 -9.18 21.76
N GLY A 123 3.09 -8.16 20.91
CA GLY A 123 3.49 -8.21 19.49
C GLY A 123 2.35 -8.46 18.52
N GLN A 124 1.10 -8.36 18.97
CA GLN A 124 -0.10 -8.43 18.12
C GLN A 124 -0.80 -7.07 18.06
N TYR A 125 -1.44 -6.77 16.94
CA TYR A 125 -2.22 -5.55 16.77
C TYR A 125 -3.60 -5.69 17.40
N LEU A 126 -4.06 -4.62 18.05
CA LEU A 126 -5.47 -4.46 18.41
C LEU A 126 -6.21 -3.80 17.26
N THR A 127 -7.49 -4.11 17.10
CA THR A 127 -8.39 -3.39 16.17
C THR A 127 -9.33 -2.50 16.94
N ALA A 128 -9.59 -1.29 16.45
CA ALA A 128 -10.60 -0.39 17.01
C ALA A 128 -11.69 -0.11 15.95
N ARG A 129 -12.94 -0.02 16.40
CA ARG A 129 -14.05 0.47 15.58
C ARG A 129 -15.04 1.24 16.43
N ALA A 130 -15.55 2.33 15.87
CA ALA A 130 -16.70 3.04 16.38
C ALA A 130 -17.99 2.43 15.81
N TYR A 131 -18.93 2.13 16.69
CA TYR A 131 -20.26 1.62 16.40
C TYR A 131 -21.27 2.68 16.79
N PHE A 132 -22.39 2.75 16.08
CA PHE A 132 -23.52 3.59 16.47
C PHE A 132 -24.60 2.69 17.04
N GLU A 133 -24.74 2.70 18.37
CA GLU A 133 -25.66 1.83 19.12
C GLU A 133 -26.53 2.73 19.99
N GLU A 134 -27.83 2.47 20.02
CA GLU A 134 -28.79 3.19 20.89
C GLU A 134 -28.66 4.73 20.88
N GLY A 135 -28.40 5.30 19.70
CA GLY A 135 -28.33 6.76 19.52
C GLY A 135 -27.03 7.43 19.96
N HIS A 136 -26.00 6.67 20.33
CA HIS A 136 -24.68 7.18 20.69
C HIS A 136 -23.54 6.35 20.08
N THR A 137 -22.33 6.92 20.08
CA THR A 137 -21.14 6.24 19.56
C THR A 137 -20.50 5.39 20.64
N VAL A 138 -20.32 4.10 20.37
CA VAL A 138 -19.64 3.13 21.23
C VAL A 138 -18.36 2.68 20.55
N TYR A 139 -17.23 2.73 21.24
CA TYR A 139 -15.96 2.21 20.71
C TYR A 139 -15.75 0.78 21.21
N LYS A 140 -15.36 -0.14 20.32
CA LYS A 140 -14.98 -1.50 20.70
C LYS A 140 -13.58 -1.83 20.20
N ILE A 141 -12.80 -2.44 21.08
CA ILE A 141 -11.47 -2.99 20.80
C ILE A 141 -11.62 -4.50 20.51
N ASN A 142 -10.91 -5.00 19.51
CA ASN A 142 -11.00 -6.38 19.02
C ASN A 142 -12.44 -6.85 18.76
N LYS A 143 -13.33 -5.93 18.34
CA LYS A 143 -14.75 -6.14 18.06
C LYS A 143 -15.66 -6.45 19.27
N TYR A 144 -15.12 -6.88 20.41
CA TYR A 144 -15.91 -7.28 21.58
C TYR A 144 -15.73 -6.38 22.81
N ALA A 145 -14.54 -5.83 23.05
CA ALA A 145 -14.23 -5.10 24.27
C ALA A 145 -14.70 -3.65 24.17
N GLU A 146 -15.87 -3.35 24.74
CA GLU A 146 -16.40 -1.99 24.80
C GLU A 146 -15.49 -1.08 25.64
N VAL A 147 -15.19 0.10 25.12
CA VAL A 147 -14.46 1.15 25.84
C VAL A 147 -15.46 1.99 26.63
N GLU A 148 -15.25 2.06 27.95
CA GLU A 148 -16.12 2.80 28.87
C GLU A 148 -15.68 4.26 29.02
N ASN A 149 -14.39 4.51 29.26
CA ASN A 149 -13.80 5.85 29.32
C ASN A 149 -12.61 5.94 28.38
N LEU A 150 -12.59 6.99 27.56
CA LEU A 150 -11.53 7.28 26.60
C LEU A 150 -10.58 8.35 27.13
N ASP A 151 -9.33 8.30 26.67
CA ASP A 151 -8.36 9.41 26.77
C ASP A 151 -8.05 9.91 28.19
N ILE A 152 -8.04 9.03 29.19
CA ILE A 152 -7.60 9.37 30.55
C ILE A 152 -6.09 9.63 30.49
N ARG A 153 -5.69 10.90 30.64
CA ARG A 153 -4.28 11.30 30.55
C ARG A 153 -3.56 11.09 31.87
N VAL A 154 -2.35 10.56 31.79
CA VAL A 154 -1.43 10.33 32.90
C VAL A 154 -0.02 10.77 32.49
N ALA A 155 0.90 10.99 33.44
CA ALA A 155 2.22 11.56 33.16
C ALA A 155 3.07 10.76 32.17
N ASN A 156 2.84 9.45 32.06
CA ASN A 156 3.56 8.55 31.16
C ASN A 156 2.67 7.92 30.07
N GLY A 157 1.50 8.49 29.76
CA GLY A 157 0.64 7.90 28.73
C GLY A 157 -0.85 8.24 28.76
N ILE A 158 -1.63 7.33 28.19
CA ILE A 158 -3.09 7.36 28.15
C ILE A 158 -3.66 6.03 28.64
N ILE A 159 -4.73 6.10 29.41
CA ILE A 159 -5.56 4.96 29.80
C ILE A 159 -6.89 5.04 29.04
N HIS A 160 -7.34 3.91 28.50
CA HIS A 160 -8.71 3.71 28.03
C HIS A 160 -9.32 2.60 28.87
N SER A 161 -10.40 2.85 29.61
CA SER A 161 -11.03 1.79 30.41
C SER A 161 -11.90 0.91 29.53
N VAL A 162 -11.81 -0.42 29.69
CA VAL A 162 -12.55 -1.38 28.87
C VAL A 162 -13.39 -2.33 29.72
N LYS A 163 -14.54 -2.76 29.18
CA LYS A 163 -15.49 -3.67 29.85
C LYS A 163 -15.19 -5.15 29.64
N SER A 164 -14.04 -5.48 29.06
CA SER A 164 -13.62 -6.87 28.84
C SER A 164 -12.10 -7.00 28.97
N VAL A 165 -11.64 -8.16 29.42
CA VAL A 165 -10.22 -8.51 29.38
C VAL A 165 -9.83 -8.85 27.94
N LEU A 166 -8.79 -8.20 27.42
CA LEU A 166 -8.20 -8.45 26.13
C LEU A 166 -7.29 -9.69 26.20
N GLU A 167 -7.50 -10.65 25.32
CA GLU A 167 -6.72 -11.88 25.26
C GLU A 167 -6.00 -12.00 23.91
N PRO A 168 -4.71 -12.38 23.89
CA PRO A 168 -4.04 -12.68 22.64
C PRO A 168 -4.64 -13.89 21.95
N VAL A 169 -4.75 -13.81 20.63
CA VAL A 169 -5.19 -14.95 19.83
C VAL A 169 -4.02 -15.91 19.64
N VAL A 170 -4.16 -17.14 20.15
CA VAL A 170 -3.15 -18.20 20.05
C VAL A 170 -3.46 -19.26 19.00
N ILE A 171 -4.67 -19.22 18.42
CA ILE A 171 -5.10 -20.14 17.35
C ILE A 171 -4.56 -19.63 16.01
N SER A 172 -4.04 -20.54 15.18
CA SER A 172 -3.53 -20.25 13.83
C SER A 172 -4.64 -19.82 12.88
N SER A 173 -4.28 -19.25 11.73
CA SER A 173 -5.24 -18.90 10.68
C SER A 173 -6.00 -20.14 10.19
N ALA A 174 -5.29 -21.26 9.99
CA ALA A 174 -5.92 -22.54 9.64
C ALA A 174 -6.91 -23.02 10.71
N GLY A 175 -6.52 -22.96 11.99
CA GLY A 175 -7.36 -23.39 13.10
C GLY A 175 -8.62 -22.54 13.29
N LEU A 176 -8.53 -21.22 13.09
CA LEU A 176 -9.69 -20.34 13.11
C LEU A 176 -10.66 -20.64 11.96
N ILE A 177 -10.12 -20.96 10.78
CA ILE A 177 -10.93 -21.35 9.62
C ILE A 177 -11.63 -22.68 9.89
N ASP A 178 -10.93 -23.68 10.43
CA ASP A 178 -11.49 -25.01 10.71
C ASP A 178 -12.54 -25.01 11.82
N ALA A 179 -12.39 -24.13 12.81
CA ALA A 179 -13.34 -24.00 13.92
C ALA A 179 -14.64 -23.30 13.52
N ASN A 180 -14.69 -22.63 12.36
CA ASN A 180 -15.86 -21.86 11.94
C ASN A 180 -16.84 -22.73 11.12
N PRO A 181 -18.09 -22.94 11.59
CA PRO A 181 -19.09 -23.74 10.90
C PRO A 181 -19.59 -23.13 9.57
N GLU A 182 -19.26 -21.89 9.26
CA GLU A 182 -19.61 -21.23 7.99
C GLU A 182 -18.50 -21.35 6.93
N LEU A 183 -17.34 -21.94 7.25
CA LEU A 183 -16.18 -22.03 6.37
C LEU A 183 -15.83 -23.48 5.97
N THR A 184 -16.79 -24.41 6.05
CA THR A 184 -16.50 -25.85 5.95
C THR A 184 -15.92 -26.26 4.58
N ILE A 185 -16.41 -25.68 3.49
CA ILE A 185 -15.91 -25.95 2.13
C ILE A 185 -14.48 -25.41 1.98
N PHE A 186 -14.22 -24.21 2.51
CA PHE A 186 -12.89 -23.59 2.44
C PHE A 186 -11.86 -24.33 3.29
N ALA A 187 -12.25 -24.74 4.51
CA ALA A 187 -11.41 -25.51 5.43
C ALA A 187 -11.00 -26.86 4.82
N GLU A 188 -11.95 -27.58 4.22
CA GLU A 188 -11.66 -28.85 3.54
C GLU A 188 -10.74 -28.64 2.33
N ALA A 189 -10.95 -27.58 1.55
CA ALA A 189 -10.08 -27.25 0.42
C ALA A 189 -8.64 -26.95 0.88
N LEU A 190 -8.44 -26.25 2.00
CA LEU A 190 -7.10 -26.04 2.58
C LEU A 190 -6.43 -27.36 2.97
N LYS A 191 -7.19 -28.30 3.55
CA LYS A 191 -6.67 -29.62 3.95
C LYS A 191 -6.23 -30.42 2.73
N GLN A 192 -7.08 -30.49 1.71
CA GLN A 192 -6.83 -31.30 0.51
C GLN A 192 -5.73 -30.73 -0.39
N THR A 193 -5.52 -29.41 -0.37
CA THR A 193 -4.41 -28.76 -1.08
C THR A 193 -3.09 -28.77 -0.31
N GLY A 194 -3.09 -29.21 0.95
CA GLY A 194 -1.91 -29.19 1.84
C GLY A 194 -1.55 -27.79 2.38
N LEU A 195 -2.28 -26.74 1.99
CA LEU A 195 -2.07 -25.37 2.48
C LEU A 195 -2.47 -25.21 3.95
N TYR A 196 -3.32 -26.09 4.47
CA TYR A 196 -3.69 -26.12 5.89
C TYR A 196 -2.45 -26.17 6.78
N ASP A 197 -1.51 -27.08 6.50
CA ASP A 197 -0.31 -27.27 7.31
C ASP A 197 0.55 -26.00 7.32
N THR A 198 0.66 -25.32 6.18
CA THR A 198 1.38 -24.04 6.07
C THR A 198 0.72 -22.95 6.92
N LEU A 199 -0.60 -22.82 6.84
CA LEU A 199 -1.38 -21.84 7.60
C LEU A 199 -1.56 -22.21 9.07
N ASN A 200 -1.19 -23.42 9.47
CA ASN A 200 -1.25 -23.90 10.85
C ASN A 200 0.06 -23.69 11.63
N LEU A 201 1.14 -23.28 10.95
CA LEU A 201 2.41 -22.97 11.61
C LEU A 201 2.28 -21.72 12.48
N VAL A 202 2.44 -21.88 13.79
CA VAL A 202 2.52 -20.78 14.76
C VAL A 202 3.94 -20.70 15.27
N SER A 203 4.70 -19.70 14.80
CA SER A 203 6.01 -19.39 15.34
C SER A 203 5.87 -18.64 16.67
N PRO A 204 6.73 -18.89 17.68
CA PRO A 204 6.80 -18.05 18.88
C PRO A 204 6.97 -16.58 18.51
N ASN A 205 6.42 -15.66 19.31
CA ASN A 205 6.37 -14.23 19.00
C ASN A 205 7.73 -13.55 18.79
N GLU A 206 8.83 -14.19 19.21
CA GLU A 206 10.20 -13.67 19.14
C GLU A 206 11.09 -14.42 18.11
N ALA A 207 10.50 -15.27 17.26
CA ALA A 207 11.26 -16.00 16.24
C ALA A 207 11.66 -15.09 15.06
N GLU A 208 12.94 -15.15 14.65
CA GLU A 208 13.46 -14.44 13.46
C GLU A 208 12.75 -14.88 12.16
N ASP A 209 12.22 -16.10 12.12
CA ASP A 209 11.50 -16.69 10.97
C ASP A 209 9.97 -16.56 11.08
N LYS A 210 9.46 -15.55 11.80
CA LYS A 210 8.00 -15.33 11.93
C LYS A 210 7.40 -14.94 10.58
N ARG A 211 6.63 -15.85 9.98
CA ARG A 211 5.87 -15.61 8.75
C ARG A 211 4.43 -15.23 9.09
N TRP A 212 3.96 -14.14 8.49
CA TRP A 212 2.59 -13.69 8.63
C TRP A 212 1.76 -14.06 7.41
N PHE A 213 0.50 -14.40 7.62
CA PHE A 213 -0.45 -14.67 6.55
C PHE A 213 -1.61 -13.69 6.57
N THR A 214 -2.06 -13.29 5.38
CA THR A 214 -3.34 -12.62 5.20
C THR A 214 -4.20 -13.53 4.33
N VAL A 215 -5.32 -14.02 4.87
CA VAL A 215 -6.16 -15.04 4.21
C VAL A 215 -7.53 -14.47 3.89
N PHE A 216 -7.92 -14.57 2.62
CA PHE A 216 -9.25 -14.21 2.15
C PHE A 216 -10.13 -15.45 2.11
N VAL A 217 -11.19 -15.46 2.90
CA VAL A 217 -12.09 -16.62 3.01
C VAL A 217 -13.44 -16.33 2.37
N HIS A 218 -14.05 -17.39 1.86
CA HIS A 218 -15.43 -17.41 1.41
C HIS A 218 -16.24 -18.28 2.36
N THR A 219 -17.40 -17.77 2.78
CA THR A 219 -18.36 -18.62 3.49
C THR A 219 -18.98 -19.63 2.56
N ASP A 220 -19.50 -20.71 3.13
CA ASP A 220 -20.25 -21.73 2.40
C ASP A 220 -21.43 -21.10 1.64
N GLN A 221 -22.04 -20.04 2.19
CA GLN A 221 -23.08 -19.27 1.51
C GLN A 221 -22.58 -18.55 0.25
N VAL A 222 -21.36 -18.03 0.25
CA VAL A 222 -20.74 -17.40 -0.93
C VAL A 222 -20.47 -18.47 -2.00
N PHE A 223 -19.97 -19.65 -1.62
CA PHE A 223 -19.79 -20.77 -2.53
C PHE A 223 -21.13 -21.25 -3.14
N GLN A 224 -22.18 -21.36 -2.33
CA GLN A 224 -23.51 -21.80 -2.78
C GLN A 224 -24.10 -20.87 -3.83
N LYS A 225 -23.91 -19.55 -3.69
CA LYS A 225 -24.34 -18.56 -4.71
C LYS A 225 -23.66 -18.77 -6.07
N GLU A 226 -22.49 -19.39 -6.08
CA GLU A 226 -21.68 -19.72 -7.27
C GLU A 226 -21.83 -21.19 -7.72
N GLY A 227 -22.85 -21.88 -7.20
CA GLY A 227 -23.18 -23.25 -7.56
C GLY A 227 -22.29 -24.33 -6.94
N VAL A 228 -21.55 -24.01 -5.87
CA VAL A 228 -20.71 -24.95 -5.12
C VAL A 228 -21.35 -25.20 -3.76
N SER A 229 -21.91 -26.39 -3.53
CA SER A 229 -22.61 -26.72 -2.28
C SER A 229 -21.80 -27.62 -1.35
N SER A 230 -20.67 -28.14 -1.82
CA SER A 230 -19.79 -29.06 -1.10
C SER A 230 -18.34 -28.93 -1.57
N TYR A 231 -17.40 -29.51 -0.82
CA TYR A 231 -16.01 -29.66 -1.29
C TYR A 231 -15.93 -30.47 -2.59
N ASP A 232 -16.73 -31.52 -2.74
CA ASP A 232 -16.72 -32.34 -3.97
C ASP A 232 -17.09 -31.51 -5.21
N ASP A 233 -18.04 -30.57 -5.09
CA ASP A 233 -18.37 -29.64 -6.17
C ASP A 233 -17.19 -28.73 -6.51
N LEU A 234 -16.46 -28.24 -5.48
CA LEU A 234 -15.28 -27.40 -5.65
C LEU A 234 -14.13 -28.18 -6.32
N TYR A 235 -13.91 -29.42 -5.87
CA TYR A 235 -12.94 -30.34 -6.43
C TYR A 235 -13.23 -30.60 -7.90
N ASN A 236 -14.46 -30.98 -8.24
CA ASN A 236 -14.85 -31.23 -9.63
C ASN A 236 -14.78 -29.98 -10.52
N LYS A 237 -14.92 -28.79 -9.93
CA LYS A 237 -14.86 -27.51 -10.64
C LYS A 237 -13.42 -27.06 -10.96
N TYR A 238 -12.45 -27.35 -10.09
CA TYR A 238 -11.09 -26.80 -10.21
C TYR A 238 -9.96 -27.83 -10.26
N CYS A 239 -10.12 -29.03 -9.71
CA CYS A 239 -9.06 -30.04 -9.76
C CYS A 239 -9.04 -30.71 -11.14
N HIS A 240 -7.95 -30.53 -11.86
CA HIS A 240 -7.79 -31.04 -13.23
C HIS A 240 -6.72 -32.13 -13.34
N THR A 241 -5.78 -32.17 -12.40
CA THR A 241 -4.69 -33.16 -12.36
C THR A 241 -5.07 -34.43 -11.60
N GLY A 242 -6.18 -34.39 -10.84
CA GLY A 242 -6.55 -35.41 -9.87
C GLY A 242 -5.77 -35.35 -8.56
N ASN A 243 -4.77 -34.46 -8.44
CA ASN A 243 -3.99 -34.22 -7.24
C ASN A 243 -4.11 -32.74 -6.81
N PRO A 244 -5.02 -32.40 -5.88
CA PRO A 244 -5.25 -31.02 -5.48
C PRO A 244 -4.08 -30.39 -4.71
N GLY A 245 -3.10 -31.20 -4.24
CA GLY A 245 -1.87 -30.70 -3.64
C GLY A 245 -0.74 -30.40 -4.62
N ASP A 246 -0.93 -30.67 -5.92
CA ASP A 246 0.05 -30.31 -6.96
C ASP A 246 0.05 -28.78 -7.16
N PRO A 247 1.20 -28.08 -7.02
CA PRO A 247 1.27 -26.63 -7.24
C PRO A 247 0.83 -26.14 -8.63
N SER A 248 0.78 -27.04 -9.61
CA SER A 248 0.28 -26.76 -10.96
C SER A 248 -1.23 -27.01 -11.12
N ASP A 249 -1.89 -27.65 -10.15
CA ASP A 249 -3.33 -27.90 -10.19
C ASP A 249 -4.13 -26.62 -9.95
N SER A 250 -5.26 -26.49 -10.65
CA SER A 250 -6.04 -25.25 -10.57
C SER A 250 -6.75 -25.08 -9.22
N LEU A 251 -7.03 -26.16 -8.47
CA LEU A 251 -7.54 -26.04 -7.10
C LEU A 251 -6.45 -25.53 -6.14
N TYR A 252 -5.22 -26.03 -6.26
CA TYR A 252 -4.09 -25.51 -5.49
C TYR A 252 -3.87 -24.02 -5.77
N LEU A 253 -3.82 -23.63 -7.06
CA LEU A 253 -3.64 -22.24 -7.47
C LEU A 253 -4.81 -21.36 -7.00
N TYR A 254 -6.04 -21.85 -7.09
CA TYR A 254 -7.23 -21.17 -6.57
C TYR A 254 -7.07 -20.87 -5.08
N MET A 255 -6.76 -21.88 -4.24
CA MET A 255 -6.60 -21.68 -2.79
C MET A 255 -5.39 -20.81 -2.46
N SER A 256 -4.27 -20.99 -3.17
CA SER A 256 -3.06 -20.17 -2.99
C SER A 256 -3.29 -18.70 -3.34
N TYR A 257 -4.17 -18.42 -4.30
CA TYR A 257 -4.54 -17.05 -4.69
C TYR A 257 -5.35 -16.30 -3.62
N HIS A 258 -5.91 -17.03 -2.66
CA HIS A 258 -6.64 -16.46 -1.51
C HIS A 258 -5.73 -16.17 -0.31
N ILE A 259 -4.43 -16.43 -0.42
CA ILE A 259 -3.47 -16.25 0.66
C ILE A 259 -2.42 -15.26 0.18
N LEU A 260 -2.16 -14.20 0.95
CA LEU A 260 -1.01 -13.33 0.71
C LEU A 260 0.21 -13.87 1.42
N ASP A 261 1.34 -13.83 0.73
CA ASP A 261 2.60 -14.35 1.28
C ASP A 261 3.27 -13.34 2.19
N ASN A 262 3.78 -13.82 3.33
CA ASN A 262 4.59 -13.11 4.31
C ASN A 262 4.09 -11.68 4.60
N SER A 263 2.79 -11.56 4.86
CA SER A 263 2.13 -10.27 5.01
C SER A 263 1.04 -10.30 6.09
N LEU A 264 1.01 -9.23 6.88
CA LEU A 264 -0.01 -8.97 7.88
C LEU A 264 -0.75 -7.70 7.47
N LYS A 265 -1.72 -7.83 6.57
CA LYS A 265 -2.46 -6.70 5.99
C LYS A 265 -3.88 -6.72 6.52
N TYR A 266 -4.22 -5.79 7.39
CA TYR A 266 -5.61 -5.50 7.74
C TYR A 266 -6.28 -4.75 6.59
N VAL A 267 -7.60 -4.60 6.59
CA VAL A 267 -8.32 -3.96 5.48
C VAL A 267 -7.77 -2.55 5.19
N ALA A 268 -7.45 -1.79 6.24
CA ALA A 268 -6.83 -0.47 6.10
C ALA A 268 -5.46 -0.51 5.40
N ASP A 269 -4.69 -1.60 5.54
CA ASP A 269 -3.42 -1.80 4.85
C ASP A 269 -3.60 -2.30 3.42
N LEU A 270 -4.67 -3.05 3.13
CA LEU A 270 -4.91 -3.59 1.79
C LEU A 270 -5.11 -2.48 0.76
N ILE A 271 -5.67 -1.34 1.18
CA ILE A 271 -5.95 -0.20 0.29
C ILE A 271 -4.79 0.79 0.16
N THR A 272 -3.69 0.61 0.90
CA THR A 272 -2.51 1.48 0.76
C THR A 272 -1.65 1.12 -0.45
N GLU A 273 -1.75 -0.13 -0.91
CA GLU A 273 -1.07 -0.66 -2.08
C GLU A 273 -2.08 -1.20 -3.10
N ASN A 274 -1.88 -0.89 -4.38
CA ASN A 274 -2.80 -1.30 -5.44
C ASN A 274 -2.73 -2.80 -5.76
N ALA A 275 -1.65 -3.48 -5.40
CA ALA A 275 -1.44 -4.89 -5.72
C ALA A 275 -0.68 -5.60 -4.59
N HIS A 276 -1.07 -6.85 -4.29
CA HIS A 276 -0.46 -7.68 -3.26
C HIS A 276 -0.07 -9.05 -3.84
N LEU A 277 1.14 -9.51 -3.54
CA LEU A 277 1.62 -10.83 -3.94
C LEU A 277 0.87 -11.92 -3.20
N THR A 278 0.36 -12.88 -3.95
CA THR A 278 -0.31 -14.06 -3.39
C THR A 278 0.66 -15.22 -3.25
N PHE A 279 0.23 -16.26 -2.54
CA PHE A 279 0.94 -17.53 -2.44
C PHE A 279 0.93 -18.28 -3.79
N ALA A 280 0.00 -17.96 -4.68
CA ALA A 280 0.03 -18.45 -6.06
C ALA A 280 1.23 -17.80 -6.80
N PRO A 281 2.18 -18.59 -7.31
CA PRO A 281 3.43 -18.05 -7.84
C PRO A 281 3.20 -17.05 -8.97
N LEU A 282 3.78 -15.85 -8.81
CA LEU A 282 3.73 -14.76 -9.78
C LEU A 282 2.31 -14.25 -10.09
N GLU A 283 1.37 -14.47 -9.18
CA GLU A 283 0.01 -13.94 -9.27
C GLU A 283 -0.23 -12.96 -8.12
N VAL A 284 -0.85 -11.83 -8.44
CA VAL A 284 -1.20 -10.78 -7.49
C VAL A 284 -2.71 -10.60 -7.45
N ILE A 285 -3.23 -10.17 -6.31
CA ILE A 285 -4.54 -9.53 -6.27
C ILE A 285 -4.36 -8.01 -6.39
N THR A 286 -5.31 -7.34 -7.04
CA THR A 286 -5.36 -5.87 -7.02
C THR A 286 -6.43 -5.38 -6.07
N MET A 287 -6.18 -4.24 -5.43
CA MET A 287 -7.11 -3.61 -4.48
C MET A 287 -7.59 -2.28 -5.02
N ARG A 288 -8.89 -2.03 -4.96
CA ARG A 288 -9.51 -0.76 -5.36
C ARG A 288 -10.49 -0.29 -4.29
N LEU A 289 -10.35 0.96 -3.85
CA LEU A 289 -11.33 1.64 -3.03
C LEU A 289 -12.32 2.40 -3.92
N LYS A 290 -13.62 2.09 -3.81
CA LYS A 290 -14.69 2.75 -4.58
C LYS A 290 -15.82 3.14 -3.63
N GLY A 291 -15.87 4.42 -3.26
CA GLY A 291 -16.67 4.85 -2.12
C GLY A 291 -16.17 4.17 -0.85
N ASP A 292 -17.07 3.52 -0.11
CA ASP A 292 -16.73 2.79 1.11
C ASP A 292 -16.37 1.31 0.87
N SER A 293 -16.52 0.84 -0.37
CA SER A 293 -16.27 -0.56 -0.76
C SER A 293 -14.82 -0.79 -1.14
N VAL A 294 -14.23 -1.84 -0.57
CA VAL A 294 -12.90 -2.34 -0.90
C VAL A 294 -13.07 -3.54 -1.82
N LEU A 295 -12.57 -3.45 -3.05
CA LEU A 295 -12.80 -4.42 -4.12
C LEU A 295 -11.49 -5.10 -4.51
N ILE A 296 -11.51 -6.44 -4.49
CA ILE A 296 -10.44 -7.30 -4.99
C ILE A 296 -10.62 -7.46 -6.50
N ASN A 297 -9.56 -7.26 -7.27
CA ASN A 297 -9.50 -7.49 -8.71
C ASN A 297 -10.53 -6.70 -9.54
N GLU A 298 -11.09 -5.60 -9.03
CA GLU A 298 -11.86 -4.68 -9.90
C GLU A 298 -10.88 -3.88 -10.74
N ASP A 299 -11.05 -3.93 -12.06
CA ASP A 299 -10.31 -3.07 -12.95
C ASP A 299 -11.10 -2.74 -14.22
N GLU A 300 -10.64 -1.74 -14.96
CA GLU A 300 -11.18 -1.37 -16.25
C GLU A 300 -10.16 -1.66 -17.34
N PHE A 301 -10.54 -2.51 -18.29
CA PHE A 301 -9.72 -2.89 -19.42
C PHE A 301 -10.41 -2.46 -20.71
N ARG A 302 -9.78 -1.54 -21.46
CA ARG A 302 -10.29 -1.03 -22.75
C ARG A 302 -11.73 -0.48 -22.67
N GLY A 303 -12.07 0.20 -21.58
CA GLY A 303 -13.42 0.72 -21.36
C GLY A 303 -14.42 -0.31 -20.81
N MET A 304 -14.00 -1.56 -20.59
CA MET A 304 -14.82 -2.60 -19.98
C MET A 304 -14.42 -2.79 -18.52
N VAL A 305 -15.37 -2.59 -17.61
CA VAL A 305 -15.17 -2.87 -16.19
C VAL A 305 -15.27 -4.36 -15.96
N GLU A 306 -14.18 -4.95 -15.49
CA GLU A 306 -14.20 -6.29 -14.91
C GLU A 306 -14.62 -6.17 -13.44
N PRO A 307 -15.79 -6.70 -13.03
CA PRO A 307 -16.27 -6.56 -11.67
C PRO A 307 -15.32 -7.25 -10.69
N GLY A 308 -15.00 -6.57 -9.59
CA GLY A 308 -14.24 -7.14 -8.49
C GLY A 308 -15.10 -7.91 -7.49
N ALA A 309 -14.44 -8.44 -6.47
CA ALA A 309 -15.08 -9.07 -5.31
C ALA A 309 -14.99 -8.14 -4.08
N PRO A 310 -16.12 -7.81 -3.42
CA PRO A 310 -16.10 -6.93 -2.25
C PRO A 310 -15.54 -7.65 -1.03
N VAL A 311 -14.65 -6.98 -0.30
CA VAL A 311 -14.24 -7.38 1.06
C VAL A 311 -15.34 -6.97 2.04
N ASN A 312 -15.86 -7.92 2.81
CA ASN A 312 -16.81 -7.65 3.87
C ASN A 312 -16.08 -7.03 5.07
N ARG A 313 -16.04 -5.70 5.13
CA ARG A 313 -15.32 -4.95 6.18
C ARG A 313 -15.81 -5.25 7.59
N LEU A 314 -17.09 -5.62 7.75
CA LEU A 314 -17.66 -5.91 9.06
C LEU A 314 -17.16 -7.24 9.61
N MET A 315 -17.11 -8.25 8.74
CA MET A 315 -16.67 -9.60 9.06
C MET A 315 -15.15 -9.77 8.98
N SER A 316 -14.41 -8.86 8.35
CA SER A 316 -12.94 -8.93 8.13
C SER A 316 -12.12 -8.44 9.33
N ASP A 317 -10.79 -8.42 9.21
CA ASP A 317 -9.86 -8.05 10.30
C ASP A 317 -9.89 -9.02 11.50
N ASN A 318 -10.04 -10.33 11.26
CA ASN A 318 -9.97 -11.33 12.35
C ASN A 318 -8.52 -11.75 12.57
N THR A 319 -7.92 -11.26 13.66
CA THR A 319 -6.55 -11.61 14.04
C THR A 319 -6.43 -13.10 14.38
N ALA A 320 -5.38 -13.73 13.86
CA ALA A 320 -4.93 -15.07 14.20
C ALA A 320 -3.51 -15.00 14.81
N ALA A 321 -3.05 -16.09 15.41
CA ALA A 321 -1.70 -16.16 15.99
C ALA A 321 -0.58 -15.89 14.98
N ASN A 322 -0.81 -16.25 13.72
CA ASN A 322 0.15 -16.16 12.61
C ASN A 322 -0.37 -15.31 11.45
N GLY A 323 -1.43 -14.51 11.63
CA GLY A 323 -2.02 -13.80 10.50
C GLY A 323 -3.30 -13.03 10.78
N VAL A 324 -4.03 -12.73 9.71
CA VAL A 324 -5.35 -12.10 9.74
C VAL A 324 -6.25 -12.71 8.66
N ILE A 325 -7.53 -12.88 8.97
CA ILE A 325 -8.54 -13.44 8.07
C ILE A 325 -9.56 -12.37 7.68
N HIS A 326 -9.79 -12.24 6.38
CA HIS A 326 -10.77 -11.34 5.75
C HIS A 326 -11.85 -12.11 5.03
N TYR A 327 -13.09 -11.68 5.15
CA TYR A 327 -14.22 -12.29 4.47
C TYR A 327 -14.50 -11.57 3.17
N VAL A 328 -14.74 -12.32 2.10
CA VAL A 328 -15.04 -11.77 0.78
C VAL A 328 -16.45 -12.18 0.38
N GLU A 329 -17.23 -11.23 -0.13
CA GLU A 329 -18.67 -11.42 -0.39
C GLU A 329 -18.97 -12.16 -1.70
N LYS A 330 -17.96 -12.31 -2.54
CA LYS A 330 -18.05 -12.91 -3.87
C LYS A 330 -16.76 -13.66 -4.19
N ASN A 331 -16.89 -14.79 -4.87
CA ASN A 331 -15.73 -15.53 -5.33
C ASN A 331 -14.83 -14.69 -6.26
N PHE A 332 -13.52 -14.83 -6.11
CA PHE A 332 -12.52 -14.26 -7.03
C PHE A 332 -11.49 -15.34 -7.41
N TYR A 333 -10.88 -15.17 -8.59
CA TYR A 333 -9.98 -16.15 -9.18
C TYR A 333 -8.88 -15.44 -9.96
N ILE A 334 -7.81 -16.18 -10.28
CA ILE A 334 -6.73 -15.71 -11.13
C ILE A 334 -7.31 -15.37 -12.50
N LYS A 335 -7.26 -14.09 -12.87
CA LYS A 335 -7.75 -13.62 -14.17
C LYS A 335 -6.67 -13.80 -15.22
N LEU A 336 -6.87 -14.79 -16.11
CA LEU A 336 -6.01 -14.97 -17.27
C LEU A 336 -6.17 -13.77 -18.23
N ARG A 337 -5.07 -13.09 -18.50
CA ARG A 337 -5.02 -11.97 -19.46
C ARG A 337 -3.93 -12.22 -20.47
N TYR A 338 -4.22 -11.91 -21.73
CA TYR A 338 -3.22 -11.93 -22.78
C TYR A 338 -2.51 -10.57 -22.85
N PRO A 339 -1.17 -10.54 -22.97
CA PRO A 339 -0.42 -9.31 -23.17
C PRO A 339 -0.98 -8.48 -24.32
N PHE A 340 -1.21 -7.19 -24.08
CA PHE A 340 -1.62 -6.23 -25.11
C PHE A 340 -0.78 -4.95 -25.01
N PRO A 341 -0.66 -4.17 -26.11
CA PRO A 341 0.08 -2.92 -26.09
C PRO A 341 -0.49 -1.91 -25.09
N VAL A 342 0.37 -1.36 -24.23
CA VAL A 342 0.04 -0.25 -23.32
C VAL A 342 0.80 0.99 -23.78
N TYR A 343 0.05 2.04 -24.10
CA TYR A 343 0.58 3.35 -24.50
C TYR A 343 0.43 4.31 -23.33
N TYR A 344 1.41 4.31 -22.42
CA TYR A 344 1.35 5.12 -21.21
C TYR A 344 1.78 6.56 -21.53
N ASP A 345 0.79 7.45 -21.63
CA ASP A 345 0.98 8.90 -21.62
C ASP A 345 1.42 9.33 -20.21
N VAL A 346 2.64 9.83 -20.09
CA VAL A 346 3.19 10.21 -18.78
C VAL A 346 2.64 11.55 -18.29
N ALA A 347 2.12 12.39 -19.20
CA ALA A 347 1.54 13.68 -18.86
C ALA A 347 0.09 13.52 -18.37
N ASP A 348 -0.58 12.43 -18.70
CA ASP A 348 -1.95 12.11 -18.26
C ASP A 348 -2.02 11.52 -16.84
N GLN A 349 -1.89 12.38 -15.83
CA GLN A 349 -1.98 12.00 -14.41
C GLN A 349 -3.33 12.39 -13.78
N PRO A 350 -3.92 11.56 -12.89
CA PRO A 350 -5.16 11.87 -12.19
C PRO A 350 -5.15 13.21 -11.44
N GLU A 351 -4.00 13.58 -10.87
CA GLU A 351 -3.79 14.85 -10.15
C GLU A 351 -3.78 16.04 -11.10
N LEU A 352 -3.18 15.89 -12.29
CA LEU A 352 -3.18 16.93 -13.31
C LEU A 352 -4.58 17.18 -13.87
N ARG A 353 -5.36 16.12 -14.15
CA ARG A 353 -6.76 16.26 -14.61
C ARG A 353 -7.65 17.08 -13.67
N LYS A 354 -7.35 17.10 -12.37
CA LYS A 354 -8.09 17.90 -11.37
C LYS A 354 -7.72 19.39 -11.42
N MET A 355 -6.58 19.74 -12.02
CA MET A 355 -6.06 21.10 -12.13
C MET A 355 -6.54 21.76 -13.43
N VAL A 356 -7.85 22.08 -13.53
CA VAL A 356 -8.52 22.55 -14.76
C VAL A 356 -7.92 23.80 -15.41
N GLY A 357 -7.18 24.63 -14.66
CA GLY A 357 -6.47 25.80 -15.19
C GLY A 357 -5.12 25.49 -15.84
N MET A 358 -4.66 24.23 -15.74
CA MET A 358 -3.39 23.76 -16.26
C MET A 358 -3.58 22.60 -17.25
N TRP A 359 -4.47 21.65 -16.94
CA TRP A 359 -4.68 20.43 -17.73
C TRP A 359 -5.10 20.74 -19.17
N ARG A 360 -4.23 20.39 -20.13
CA ARG A 360 -4.39 20.68 -21.57
C ARG A 360 -4.69 22.15 -21.87
N VAL A 361 -4.19 23.05 -21.03
CA VAL A 361 -4.20 24.50 -21.25
C VAL A 361 -2.80 24.91 -21.71
N PRO A 362 -2.64 25.58 -22.86
CA PRO A 362 -1.32 25.99 -23.34
C PRO A 362 -0.52 26.78 -22.30
N GLY A 363 0.69 26.32 -21.99
CA GLY A 363 1.55 26.92 -20.98
C GLY A 363 2.60 25.96 -20.39
N TRP A 364 3.39 26.50 -19.45
CA TRP A 364 4.40 25.78 -18.69
C TRP A 364 4.06 25.88 -17.21
N PHE A 365 3.90 24.74 -16.55
CA PHE A 365 3.43 24.67 -15.18
C PHE A 365 4.39 23.84 -14.33
N ASP A 366 4.93 24.45 -13.27
CA ASP A 366 5.83 23.76 -12.35
C ASP A 366 5.06 22.78 -11.46
N ILE A 367 5.56 21.56 -11.37
CA ILE A 367 5.05 20.48 -10.53
C ILE A 367 6.10 20.12 -9.49
N GLN A 368 5.71 20.27 -8.22
CA GLN A 368 6.56 20.00 -7.07
C GLN A 368 6.61 18.49 -6.76
N LEU A 369 7.71 18.05 -6.14
CA LEU A 369 7.85 16.67 -5.71
C LEU A 369 6.72 16.27 -4.76
N GLY A 370 6.12 15.11 -4.99
CA GLY A 370 4.98 14.60 -4.22
C GLY A 370 3.61 15.08 -4.70
N GLN A 371 3.51 15.94 -5.71
CA GLN A 371 2.21 16.34 -6.29
C GLN A 371 1.63 15.31 -7.27
N LEU A 372 2.44 14.40 -7.81
CA LEU A 372 2.01 13.32 -8.70
C LEU A 372 2.21 11.98 -7.99
N GLY A 373 1.14 11.21 -7.76
CA GLY A 373 1.23 9.96 -7.01
C GLY A 373 2.04 8.87 -7.72
N ASN A 374 2.05 8.88 -9.06
CA ASN A 374 2.72 7.86 -9.86
C ASN A 374 4.14 8.23 -10.28
N ILE A 375 4.63 9.43 -9.97
CA ILE A 375 5.94 9.91 -10.45
C ILE A 375 6.73 10.50 -9.28
N THR A 376 7.94 10.00 -9.08
CA THR A 376 8.87 10.50 -8.04
C THR A 376 10.26 10.70 -8.62
N TRP A 377 11.07 11.55 -8.00
CA TRP A 377 12.41 11.90 -8.50
C TRP A 377 13.36 12.33 -7.39
N SER A 378 14.63 12.48 -7.75
CA SER A 378 15.75 12.49 -6.79
C SER A 378 15.96 13.76 -5.95
N THR A 379 15.28 14.86 -6.25
CA THR A 379 15.50 16.18 -5.60
C THR A 379 14.20 16.96 -5.48
N ASP A 380 14.18 18.02 -4.69
CA ASP A 380 13.07 18.96 -4.56
C ASP A 380 12.88 19.90 -5.77
N VAL A 381 13.84 19.94 -6.69
CA VAL A 381 13.72 20.70 -7.95
C VAL A 381 12.45 20.27 -8.71
N PRO A 382 11.56 21.21 -9.10
CA PRO A 382 10.33 20.87 -9.79
C PRO A 382 10.57 20.35 -11.21
N ILE A 383 9.65 19.51 -11.68
CA ILE A 383 9.48 19.20 -13.11
C ILE A 383 8.41 20.12 -13.69
N GLN A 384 8.23 20.13 -15.02
CA GLN A 384 7.19 20.96 -15.64
C GLN A 384 6.22 20.10 -16.46
N TYR A 385 4.92 20.31 -16.25
CA TYR A 385 3.89 19.91 -17.20
C TYR A 385 3.79 21.01 -18.26
N VAL A 386 3.89 20.64 -19.53
CA VAL A 386 3.87 21.59 -20.64
C VAL A 386 2.79 21.17 -21.62
N CYS A 387 1.89 22.08 -21.94
CA CYS A 387 0.99 21.94 -23.08
C CYS A 387 1.41 22.97 -24.13
N ALA A 388 1.80 22.50 -25.30
CA ALA A 388 2.29 23.33 -26.39
C ALA A 388 1.14 24.15 -26.99
N PRO A 389 1.34 25.45 -27.29
CA PRO A 389 0.33 26.25 -27.95
C PRO A 389 0.12 25.79 -29.41
N PRO A 390 -1.06 26.05 -30.00
CA PRO A 390 -1.31 25.73 -31.40
C PRO A 390 -0.26 26.35 -32.33
N GLY A 391 0.29 25.54 -33.24
CA GLY A 391 1.34 25.96 -34.18
C GLY A 391 2.77 25.85 -33.64
N ASP A 392 2.96 25.48 -32.37
CA ASP A 392 4.27 25.14 -31.84
C ASP A 392 4.78 23.81 -32.43
N LYS A 393 6.09 23.68 -32.58
CA LYS A 393 6.74 22.41 -32.92
C LYS A 393 6.47 21.34 -31.86
N GLN A 394 6.27 21.68 -30.60
CA GLN A 394 5.91 20.69 -29.58
C GLN A 394 4.45 20.21 -29.68
N ALA A 395 3.58 20.88 -30.45
CA ALA A 395 2.18 20.50 -30.62
C ALA A 395 1.96 19.21 -31.47
N LYS A 396 3.05 18.58 -31.93
CA LYS A 396 3.02 17.26 -32.59
C LYS A 396 3.29 16.08 -31.64
N LEU A 397 3.52 16.37 -30.36
CA LEU A 397 3.46 15.34 -29.32
C LEU A 397 2.00 14.96 -29.10
N ILE A 398 1.77 13.77 -28.55
CA ILE A 398 0.40 13.29 -28.34
C ILE A 398 -0.30 14.25 -27.36
N TYR A 399 -1.54 14.61 -27.66
CA TYR A 399 -2.31 15.65 -26.94
C TYR A 399 -1.67 17.05 -26.87
N SER A 400 -0.59 17.28 -27.63
CA SER A 400 0.24 18.49 -27.55
C SER A 400 0.86 18.74 -26.17
N ASP A 401 0.89 17.75 -25.27
CA ASP A 401 1.47 17.89 -23.94
C ASP A 401 2.63 16.91 -23.69
N TYR A 402 3.40 17.19 -22.64
CA TYR A 402 4.57 16.40 -22.24
C TYR A 402 5.07 16.81 -20.86
N LEU A 403 5.91 15.96 -20.26
CA LEU A 403 6.70 16.32 -19.08
C LEU A 403 8.10 16.79 -19.48
N GLN A 404 8.48 17.95 -18.96
CA GLN A 404 9.81 18.51 -19.06
C GLN A 404 10.56 18.30 -17.74
N ILE A 405 11.67 17.57 -17.81
CA ILE A 405 12.44 17.16 -16.62
C ILE A 405 13.89 17.61 -16.80
N ASN A 406 14.42 18.36 -15.83
CA ASN A 406 15.84 18.75 -15.79
C ASN A 406 16.71 17.58 -15.30
N LEU A 407 16.71 16.49 -16.09
CA LEU A 407 17.37 15.23 -15.81
C LEU A 407 18.89 15.37 -16.00
N ARG A 408 19.62 15.70 -14.92
CA ARG A 408 21.08 15.94 -14.90
C ARG A 408 21.67 15.57 -13.55
N THR A 409 22.96 15.22 -13.54
CA THR A 409 23.68 14.80 -12.32
C THR A 409 23.63 15.82 -11.17
N ALA A 410 23.53 17.12 -11.49
CA ALA A 410 23.50 18.22 -10.51
C ALA A 410 22.09 18.74 -10.15
N ALA A 411 21.02 18.11 -10.62
CA ALA A 411 19.64 18.40 -10.20
C ALA A 411 18.91 17.07 -10.07
N ILE A 412 17.95 16.79 -10.96
CA ILE A 412 17.25 15.52 -10.97
C ILE A 412 18.18 14.47 -11.61
N ASN A 413 18.84 13.64 -10.81
CA ASN A 413 19.75 12.60 -11.30
C ASN A 413 19.01 11.29 -11.64
N TRP A 414 17.83 11.08 -11.08
CA TRP A 414 16.90 10.05 -11.52
C TRP A 414 15.43 10.49 -11.39
N VAL A 415 14.58 9.92 -12.24
CA VAL A 415 13.12 10.00 -12.18
C VAL A 415 12.54 8.60 -12.32
N GLU A 416 11.49 8.28 -11.57
CA GLU A 416 10.82 6.98 -11.58
C GLU A 416 9.32 7.15 -11.79
N PHE A 417 8.79 6.35 -12.72
CA PHE A 417 7.38 6.28 -13.08
C PHE A 417 6.80 4.96 -12.58
N THR A 418 5.61 5.02 -12.00
CA THR A 418 4.76 3.88 -11.70
C THR A 418 3.84 3.68 -12.89
N THR A 419 3.98 2.55 -13.59
CA THR A 419 3.21 2.27 -14.81
C THR A 419 1.74 2.10 -14.49
N PRO A 420 0.83 2.27 -15.47
CA PRO A 420 -0.48 1.62 -15.44
C PRO A 420 -0.35 0.09 -15.28
N LEU A 421 -1.47 -0.61 -15.09
CA LEU A 421 -1.46 -2.07 -15.02
C LEU A 421 -0.93 -2.66 -16.34
N ILE A 422 0.15 -3.44 -16.24
CA ILE A 422 0.73 -4.21 -17.34
C ILE A 422 0.44 -5.69 -17.09
N VAL A 423 -0.04 -6.38 -18.11
CA VAL A 423 -0.30 -7.83 -18.04
C VAL A 423 1.03 -8.60 -18.02
N LYS A 424 1.10 -9.69 -17.27
CA LYS A 424 2.23 -10.64 -17.28
C LYS A 424 2.56 -11.09 -18.71
N GLY A 425 3.81 -10.94 -19.12
CA GLY A 425 4.27 -11.30 -20.47
C GLY A 425 5.59 -10.64 -20.84
N ASP A 426 6.02 -10.86 -22.08
CA ASP A 426 7.26 -10.28 -22.61
C ASP A 426 6.96 -9.07 -23.49
N TYR A 427 7.62 -7.95 -23.23
CA TYR A 427 7.36 -6.67 -23.89
C TYR A 427 8.65 -6.03 -24.40
N HIS A 428 8.54 -5.22 -25.45
CA HIS A 428 9.54 -4.19 -25.75
C HIS A 428 9.12 -2.90 -25.06
N LEU A 429 10.04 -2.32 -24.29
CA LEU A 429 9.87 -1.02 -23.66
C LEU A 429 10.42 0.08 -24.56
N TRP A 430 9.55 0.97 -25.01
CA TRP A 430 9.89 2.11 -25.85
C TRP A 430 9.71 3.42 -25.08
N ILE A 431 10.72 4.28 -25.12
CA ILE A 431 10.69 5.61 -24.52
C ILE A 431 10.46 6.64 -25.63
N CYS A 432 9.33 7.33 -25.59
CA CYS A 432 8.90 8.29 -26.60
C CYS A 432 9.19 9.71 -26.14
N THR A 433 10.12 10.36 -26.83
CA THR A 433 10.63 11.68 -26.47
C THR A 433 10.61 12.64 -27.65
N ARG A 434 10.78 13.93 -27.34
CA ARG A 434 11.21 14.90 -28.34
C ARG A 434 12.74 15.08 -28.27
N ASN A 435 13.44 14.58 -29.29
CA ASN A 435 14.87 14.75 -29.44
C ASN A 435 15.19 16.01 -30.24
N VAL A 436 16.34 16.62 -29.99
CA VAL A 436 16.91 17.71 -30.79
C VAL A 436 18.41 17.51 -30.87
N HIS A 437 19.03 17.87 -32.00
CA HIS A 437 20.48 17.85 -32.13
C HIS A 437 21.13 18.96 -31.28
N ASP A 438 21.33 18.68 -29.99
CA ASP A 438 21.95 19.58 -29.01
C ASP A 438 22.67 18.74 -27.92
N PRO A 439 23.92 18.33 -28.18
CA PRO A 439 24.69 17.49 -27.26
C PRO A 439 24.98 18.17 -25.93
N ASN A 440 24.84 19.50 -25.85
CA ASN A 440 25.10 20.27 -24.64
C ASN A 440 23.86 20.38 -23.75
N ARG A 441 22.64 20.23 -24.27
CA ARG A 441 21.40 20.44 -23.50
C ARG A 441 20.46 19.24 -23.39
N ARG A 442 20.85 18.07 -23.89
CA ARG A 442 20.00 16.87 -23.88
C ARG A 442 20.56 15.71 -23.04
N PRO A 443 19.72 15.07 -22.20
CA PRO A 443 20.17 14.00 -21.34
C PRO A 443 20.41 12.72 -22.14
N ILE A 444 21.41 11.99 -21.68
CA ILE A 444 21.63 10.59 -22.00
C ILE A 444 21.42 9.84 -20.68
N PHE A 445 20.58 8.82 -20.70
CA PHE A 445 20.21 8.09 -19.49
C PHE A 445 20.08 6.59 -19.76
N LEU A 446 20.17 5.83 -18.68
CA LEU A 446 19.86 4.41 -18.65
C LEU A 446 18.46 4.23 -18.07
N ALA A 447 17.64 3.39 -18.70
CA ALA A 447 16.34 3.02 -18.18
C ALA A 447 16.45 1.72 -17.37
N TYR A 448 15.65 1.63 -16.31
CA TYR A 448 15.53 0.47 -15.44
C TYR A 448 14.08 0.04 -15.39
N PHE A 449 13.83 -1.27 -15.35
CA PHE A 449 12.51 -1.86 -15.12
C PHE A 449 12.55 -2.69 -13.84
N ASN A 450 11.75 -2.33 -12.83
CA ASN A 450 11.78 -2.92 -11.48
C ASN A 450 13.23 -3.06 -10.93
N ASP A 451 13.98 -1.95 -10.99
CA ASP A 451 15.39 -1.83 -10.58
C ASP A 451 16.43 -2.67 -11.38
N GLU A 452 16.02 -3.38 -12.43
CA GLU A 452 16.94 -4.01 -13.38
C GLU A 452 17.28 -3.07 -14.54
N ALA A 453 18.58 -2.87 -14.79
CA ALA A 453 19.06 -2.02 -15.89
C ALA A 453 18.72 -2.62 -17.26
N LEU A 454 18.17 -1.80 -18.15
CA LEU A 454 17.89 -2.18 -19.53
C LEU A 454 19.14 -2.02 -20.41
N PRO A 455 19.30 -2.84 -21.46
CA PRO A 455 20.56 -2.94 -22.19
C PRO A 455 20.88 -1.71 -23.05
N ASN A 456 19.89 -0.93 -23.47
CA ASN A 456 20.11 0.18 -24.38
C ASN A 456 20.16 1.52 -23.65
N ILE A 457 21.20 2.30 -23.98
CA ILE A 457 21.31 3.70 -23.58
C ILE A 457 20.30 4.54 -24.39
N ILE A 458 19.58 5.40 -23.69
CA ILE A 458 18.64 6.35 -24.30
C ILE A 458 19.34 7.69 -24.44
N ALA A 459 19.64 8.06 -25.68
CA ALA A 459 20.22 9.35 -26.04
C ALA A 459 19.14 10.25 -26.69
N THR A 460 18.95 11.44 -26.13
CA THR A 460 17.96 12.43 -26.62
C THR A 460 18.59 13.63 -27.34
N ASP A 461 19.91 13.60 -27.47
CA ASP A 461 20.77 14.63 -28.06
C ASP A 461 20.90 14.56 -29.57
N ASN A 462 20.28 13.55 -30.20
CA ASN A 462 20.29 13.34 -31.63
C ASN A 462 18.88 13.05 -32.13
N THR A 463 18.55 13.62 -33.29
CA THR A 463 17.29 13.35 -33.99
C THR A 463 17.27 11.91 -34.54
N MET A 464 16.09 11.41 -34.88
CA MET A 464 15.98 10.10 -35.51
C MET A 464 16.76 10.07 -36.84
N PRO A 465 17.54 9.01 -37.11
CA PRO A 465 18.26 8.88 -38.39
C PRO A 465 17.27 8.77 -39.56
N SER A 466 17.76 8.97 -40.78
CA SER A 466 16.96 8.74 -41.98
C SER A 466 16.94 7.25 -42.32
N GLY A 467 15.79 6.72 -42.70
CA GLY A 467 15.61 5.32 -43.07
C GLY A 467 14.14 4.93 -43.16
N THR A 468 13.91 3.74 -43.72
CA THR A 468 12.63 3.02 -43.64
C THR A 468 12.31 2.66 -42.20
N ASP A 469 11.04 2.40 -41.88
CA ASP A 469 10.68 1.99 -40.52
C ASP A 469 11.37 0.69 -40.10
N GLU A 470 11.52 -0.27 -41.03
CA GLU A 470 12.19 -1.53 -40.73
C GLU A 470 13.68 -1.30 -40.40
N GLU A 471 14.38 -0.45 -41.14
CA GLU A 471 15.77 -0.08 -40.85
C GLU A 471 15.91 0.65 -39.52
N LEU A 472 14.96 1.53 -39.21
CA LEU A 472 14.92 2.25 -37.94
C LEU A 472 14.67 1.30 -36.76
N LEU A 473 13.74 0.36 -36.92
CA LEU A 473 13.44 -0.64 -35.90
C LEU A 473 14.67 -1.46 -35.55
N LEU A 474 15.46 -1.88 -36.55
CA LEU A 474 16.73 -2.59 -36.36
C LEU A 474 17.78 -1.76 -35.59
N GLN A 475 17.70 -0.43 -35.66
CA GLN A 475 18.57 0.50 -34.93
C GLN A 475 17.98 0.92 -33.56
N GLY A 476 16.85 0.35 -33.15
CA GLY A 476 16.15 0.69 -31.91
C GLY A 476 15.43 2.03 -31.96
N PHE A 477 15.00 2.45 -33.15
CA PHE A 477 14.20 3.66 -33.38
C PHE A 477 12.82 3.29 -33.93
N LYS A 478 11.80 4.06 -33.56
CA LYS A 478 10.51 4.01 -34.24
C LYS A 478 9.81 5.37 -34.22
N ARG A 479 8.93 5.56 -35.19
CA ARG A 479 7.94 6.64 -35.22
C ARG A 479 6.70 6.16 -34.47
N TYR A 480 6.30 6.86 -33.41
CA TYR A 480 5.12 6.51 -32.62
C TYR A 480 3.91 7.41 -32.92
N ASN A 481 4.16 8.60 -33.45
CA ASN A 481 3.13 9.56 -33.82
C ASN A 481 2.58 9.32 -35.24
N TYR A 482 1.31 9.63 -35.45
CA TYR A 482 0.60 9.57 -36.73
C TYR A 482 0.21 10.98 -37.16
N ASP A 483 0.72 11.45 -38.30
CA ASP A 483 0.36 12.74 -38.90
C ASP A 483 0.17 12.55 -40.42
N PRO A 484 -1.06 12.29 -40.90
CA PRO A 484 -1.31 11.92 -42.30
C PRO A 484 -0.96 13.02 -43.30
N ALA A 485 -0.80 14.27 -42.84
CA ALA A 485 -0.38 15.41 -43.66
C ALA A 485 1.14 15.56 -43.76
N ASP A 486 1.90 14.83 -42.93
CA ASP A 486 3.35 14.91 -42.90
C ASP A 486 3.99 14.09 -44.02
N SER A 487 4.08 14.68 -45.22
CA SER A 487 4.80 14.08 -46.37
C SER A 487 6.27 13.72 -46.08
N THR A 488 6.84 14.12 -44.93
CA THR A 488 8.20 13.77 -44.49
C THR A 488 8.31 12.43 -43.77
N TYR A 489 7.24 11.61 -43.74
CA TYR A 489 7.27 10.20 -43.28
C TYR A 489 8.51 9.42 -43.76
N LEU A 490 9.10 9.79 -44.90
CA LEU A 490 10.25 9.14 -45.53
C LEU A 490 11.53 9.99 -45.56
N THR A 491 11.51 11.27 -45.19
CA THR A 491 12.62 12.20 -45.47
C THR A 491 13.04 13.00 -44.22
N GLY A 492 13.77 12.32 -43.33
CA GLY A 492 14.80 12.87 -42.44
C GLY A 492 14.50 14.18 -41.69
N GLY A 493 14.35 14.08 -40.36
CA GLY A 493 14.17 15.24 -39.47
C GLY A 493 13.20 15.02 -38.32
N ASN A 494 12.80 13.78 -38.03
CA ASN A 494 11.81 13.52 -36.99
C ASN A 494 12.39 13.72 -35.59
N TYR A 495 11.92 14.79 -34.95
CA TYR A 495 12.21 15.14 -33.57
C TYR A 495 11.44 14.25 -32.58
N TYR A 496 10.39 13.55 -33.02
CA TYR A 496 9.56 12.68 -32.16
C TYR A 496 10.05 11.24 -32.30
N VAL A 497 10.68 10.74 -31.25
CA VAL A 497 11.50 9.53 -31.32
C VAL A 497 11.03 8.53 -30.29
N GLY A 498 10.62 7.34 -30.73
CA GLY A 498 10.55 6.16 -29.87
C GLY A 498 11.91 5.47 -29.87
N ARG A 499 12.59 5.43 -28.72
CA ARG A 499 13.85 4.68 -28.52
C ARG A 499 13.57 3.39 -27.76
N LEU A 500 14.09 2.27 -28.27
CA LEU A 500 13.98 0.98 -27.58
C LEU A 500 14.94 0.96 -26.38
N ALA A 501 14.40 0.89 -25.17
CA ALA A 501 15.20 0.68 -23.96
C ALA A 501 15.64 -0.78 -23.83
N GLY A 502 14.78 -1.72 -24.19
CA GLY A 502 15.08 -3.15 -24.20
C GLY A 502 13.83 -4.02 -24.22
N LYS A 503 14.05 -5.34 -24.19
CA LYS A 503 13.01 -6.31 -23.89
C LYS A 503 12.89 -6.46 -22.38
N VAL A 504 11.67 -6.48 -21.87
CA VAL A 504 11.36 -6.64 -20.45
C VAL A 504 10.41 -7.82 -20.27
N LYS A 505 10.68 -8.63 -19.24
CA LYS A 505 9.77 -9.68 -18.80
C LYS A 505 8.95 -9.14 -17.64
N VAL A 506 7.64 -9.10 -17.81
CA VAL A 506 6.68 -8.71 -16.78
C VAL A 506 6.28 -9.98 -16.04
N PRO A 507 6.78 -10.22 -14.80
CA PRO A 507 6.60 -11.51 -14.14
C PRO A 507 5.18 -11.71 -13.63
N THR A 508 4.52 -10.63 -13.21
CA THR A 508 3.19 -10.60 -12.58
C THR A 508 2.35 -9.50 -13.22
N THR A 509 1.05 -9.70 -13.39
CA THR A 509 0.16 -8.64 -13.90
C THR A 509 -0.01 -7.55 -12.84
N GLY A 510 0.39 -6.30 -13.09
CA GLY A 510 0.26 -5.24 -12.10
C GLY A 510 0.91 -3.93 -12.51
N ASN A 511 1.02 -3.00 -11.57
CA ASN A 511 1.83 -1.79 -11.75
C ASN A 511 3.31 -2.14 -11.56
N HIS A 512 4.18 -1.49 -12.32
CA HIS A 512 5.63 -1.70 -12.27
C HIS A 512 6.37 -0.36 -12.22
N LYS A 513 7.69 -0.41 -11.99
CA LYS A 513 8.54 0.77 -11.93
C LYS A 513 9.40 0.90 -13.18
N VAL A 514 9.39 2.08 -13.79
CA VAL A 514 10.34 2.47 -14.83
C VAL A 514 11.15 3.66 -14.32
N LYS A 515 12.45 3.47 -14.12
CA LYS A 515 13.35 4.50 -13.60
C LYS A 515 14.35 4.94 -14.66
N PHE A 516 14.56 6.24 -14.83
CA PHE A 516 15.60 6.79 -15.69
C PHE A 516 16.70 7.36 -14.82
N VAL A 517 17.94 6.95 -15.07
CA VAL A 517 19.13 7.43 -14.37
C VAL A 517 20.06 8.09 -15.37
N VAL A 518 20.36 9.37 -15.15
CA VAL A 518 21.21 10.14 -16.06
C VAL A 518 22.67 9.66 -16.00
N ILE A 519 23.33 9.60 -17.15
CA ILE A 519 24.73 9.18 -17.24
C ILE A 519 25.68 10.26 -17.77
N ASN A 520 25.15 11.36 -18.32
CA ASN A 520 25.95 12.49 -18.81
C ASN A 520 25.78 13.76 -17.95
N ASN A 521 26.83 14.59 -17.90
CA ASN A 521 26.86 15.84 -17.13
C ASN A 521 26.39 17.05 -17.96
N GLY A 522 25.80 18.07 -17.31
CA GLY A 522 25.49 19.38 -17.91
C GLY A 522 24.05 19.87 -17.71
N ASP A 523 23.69 20.97 -18.36
CA ASP A 523 22.33 21.55 -18.34
C ASP A 523 21.38 20.77 -19.25
N LYS A 524 20.96 19.59 -18.80
CA LYS A 524 20.21 18.63 -19.61
C LYS A 524 18.72 18.65 -19.30
N THR A 525 17.89 18.76 -20.33
CA THR A 525 16.42 18.74 -20.22
C THR A 525 15.81 17.65 -21.10
N LEU A 526 15.11 16.72 -20.45
CA LEU A 526 14.31 15.66 -21.05
C LEU A 526 12.91 16.19 -21.39
N TRP A 527 12.42 15.85 -22.57
CA TRP A 527 11.03 16.04 -22.99
C TRP A 527 10.42 14.68 -23.29
N ILE A 528 9.62 14.17 -22.37
CA ILE A 528 9.02 12.85 -22.45
C ILE A 528 7.50 12.96 -22.62
N ASP A 529 7.00 12.19 -23.58
CA ASP A 529 5.59 12.15 -23.97
C ASP A 529 4.98 10.82 -23.54
N MET A 530 5.56 9.70 -24.00
CA MET A 530 5.03 8.37 -23.67
C MET A 530 6.10 7.36 -23.26
N ILE A 531 5.65 6.36 -22.53
CA ILE A 531 6.34 5.08 -22.35
C ILE A 531 5.43 4.01 -22.94
N GLN A 532 5.92 3.19 -23.87
CA GLN A 532 5.10 2.16 -24.52
C GLN A 532 5.61 0.77 -24.17
N PHE A 533 4.71 -0.08 -23.69
CA PHE A 533 4.92 -1.50 -23.50
C PHE A 533 4.21 -2.21 -24.64
N ILE A 534 4.96 -2.70 -25.63
CA ILE A 534 4.37 -3.45 -26.75
C ILE A 534 4.77 -4.92 -26.58
N PRO A 535 3.82 -5.88 -26.50
CA PRO A 535 4.13 -7.30 -26.42
C PRO A 535 5.12 -7.71 -27.51
N SER A 536 6.05 -8.58 -27.19
CA SER A 536 7.16 -8.92 -28.09
C SER A 536 6.73 -9.57 -29.39
N GLU A 537 5.57 -10.24 -29.38
CA GLU A 537 4.96 -10.88 -30.55
C GLU A 537 4.14 -9.91 -31.41
N ASN A 538 3.85 -8.70 -30.92
CA ASN A 538 3.09 -7.70 -31.65
C ASN A 538 3.98 -6.91 -32.62
N ASP A 539 3.36 -6.28 -33.62
CA ASP A 539 4.02 -5.28 -34.46
C ASP A 539 4.52 -4.12 -33.58
N GLN A 540 5.82 -3.83 -33.68
CA GLN A 540 6.47 -2.79 -32.88
C GLN A 540 6.33 -1.39 -33.49
N LEU A 541 5.92 -1.30 -34.76
CA LEU A 541 5.82 -0.07 -35.55
C LEU A 541 4.40 0.48 -35.61
N TRP A 542 3.39 -0.39 -35.52
CA TRP A 542 1.98 -0.05 -35.66
C TRP A 542 1.13 -0.74 -34.57
N PRO A 543 -0.01 -0.16 -34.17
CA PRO A 543 -0.56 1.13 -34.59
C PRO A 543 0.23 2.35 -34.10
N ARG A 544 -0.02 3.51 -34.70
CA ARG A 544 0.55 4.82 -34.32
C ARG A 544 -0.53 5.72 -33.75
N ILE A 545 -0.13 6.74 -32.99
CA ILE A 545 -1.05 7.60 -32.25
C ILE A 545 -1.06 9.00 -32.86
N ASP A 546 -2.22 9.54 -33.20
CA ASP A 546 -2.33 10.94 -33.65
C ASP A 546 -2.31 11.94 -32.48
N ASN A 547 -2.31 13.24 -32.79
CA ASN A 547 -2.24 14.28 -31.77
C ASN A 547 -3.48 14.32 -30.86
N GLU A 548 -4.58 13.68 -31.26
CA GLU A 548 -5.81 13.50 -30.48
C GLU A 548 -5.80 12.21 -29.65
N GLY A 549 -4.72 11.43 -29.69
CA GLY A 549 -4.55 10.19 -28.95
C GLY A 549 -5.26 8.99 -29.58
N ILE A 550 -5.71 9.08 -30.83
CA ILE A 550 -6.39 8.02 -31.55
C ILE A 550 -5.34 7.10 -32.19
N LEU A 551 -5.54 5.79 -32.03
CA LEU A 551 -4.70 4.76 -32.65
C LEU A 551 -5.11 4.55 -34.11
N HIS A 552 -4.14 4.61 -34.99
CA HIS A 552 -4.27 4.35 -36.42
C HIS A 552 -3.49 3.09 -36.79
N ASP A 553 -4.19 2.13 -37.36
CA ASP A 553 -3.58 0.94 -37.95
C ASP A 553 -2.74 1.30 -39.18
N LYS A 554 -1.88 0.36 -39.58
CA LYS A 554 -1.03 0.51 -40.76
C LYS A 554 -1.88 0.79 -42.01
N PRO A 555 -1.71 1.96 -42.68
CA PRO A 555 -2.50 2.28 -43.86
C PRO A 555 -2.21 1.34 -45.03
N ASP A 556 -3.23 1.05 -45.85
CA ASP A 556 -3.08 0.18 -47.03
C ASP A 556 -2.07 0.69 -48.07
N TRP A 557 -1.90 2.01 -48.15
CA TRP A 557 -0.95 2.69 -49.04
C TRP A 557 0.49 2.71 -48.49
N TYR A 558 0.70 2.27 -47.26
CA TYR A 558 2.03 2.20 -46.66
C TYR A 558 2.88 1.14 -47.37
N PRO A 559 4.13 1.44 -47.78
CA PRO A 559 4.96 0.48 -48.51
C PRO A 559 5.06 -0.83 -47.72
N ARG A 560 4.64 -1.94 -48.34
CA ARG A 560 4.87 -3.28 -47.81
C ARG A 560 6.31 -3.65 -48.13
N PRO A 561 7.05 -4.30 -47.20
CA PRO A 561 8.37 -4.81 -47.52
C PRO A 561 8.26 -5.71 -48.75
N ALA A 562 9.11 -5.46 -49.75
CA ALA A 562 9.13 -6.23 -50.98
C ALA A 562 9.50 -7.69 -50.64
N GLY A 563 8.50 -8.58 -50.68
CA GLY A 563 8.69 -10.03 -50.49
C GLY A 563 8.35 -10.55 -49.10
N LYS A 564 7.06 -10.60 -48.77
CA LYS A 564 6.43 -11.68 -47.98
C LYS A 564 5.03 -11.92 -48.50
#